data_AF-A0AAX2IK32-F1
#
_entry.id   AF-A0AAX2IK32-F1
#
_cell.length_a   1.000
_cell.length_b   1.000
_cell.length_c   1.000
_cell.angle_alpha   90.00
_cell.angle_beta   90.00
_cell.angle_gamma   90.00
#
_symmetry.space_group_name_H-M   'P 1'
#
loop_
_entity.id
_entity.type
_entity.pdbx_description
1 polymer ?
#
loop_
_entity_poly.entity_id
_entity_poly.type
_entity_poly.pdbx_seq_one_letter_code
_entity_poly.pdbx_strand_id
1 'polypeptide(L)'
;MKYLLFILFVSFNFLPAQQNIEYDKILKIENLKFHEKEIRVYKKYGTSTGLELFRFYEDKKENWKAEVYNTVARTNNKDEVKIWTRKSKLNSLKNFEMLWLQFLDTNIIHLPKWEAFEYKLKKINKTYQIEDGEIYSSTSRLSVLDGQSFYVQIKRGKAENQFNYYNPESYLEKYPNVDELLSFKELLDLIRTEFKVFEKD
;
A
#
# COMPACT_ATOMS: atom_id res chain seq x y z
N MET A 1 13.13 41.07 34.75
CA MET A 1 13.37 40.54 33.39
C MET A 1 13.05 39.06 33.40
N LYS A 2 11.81 38.72 33.03
CA LYS A 2 11.45 38.12 31.73
C LYS A 2 12.05 36.72 31.55
N TYR A 3 11.18 35.75 31.84
CA TYR A 3 11.27 34.32 31.62
C TYR A 3 11.81 33.96 30.23
N LEU A 4 12.73 32.99 30.16
CA LEU A 4 13.05 32.28 28.92
C LEU A 4 12.57 30.83 29.08
N LEU A 5 11.29 30.62 28.79
CA LEU A 5 10.69 29.28 28.69
C LEU A 5 11.03 28.74 27.29
N PHE A 6 11.98 27.81 27.20
CA PHE A 6 12.31 27.16 25.94
C PHE A 6 11.26 26.08 25.65
N ILE A 7 10.21 26.43 24.91
CA ILE A 7 9.21 25.47 24.44
C ILE A 7 9.85 24.68 23.28
N LEU A 8 10.31 23.48 23.57
CA LEU A 8 10.60 22.46 22.57
C LEU A 8 9.28 22.05 21.90
N PHE A 9 8.99 22.67 20.76
CA PHE A 9 7.97 22.19 19.83
C PHE A 9 8.47 20.86 19.25
N VAL A 10 8.20 19.75 19.93
CA VAL A 10 8.30 18.43 19.32
C VAL A 10 7.09 18.29 18.41
N SER A 11 7.25 18.66 17.15
CA SER A 11 6.31 18.35 16.08
C SER A 11 6.34 16.84 15.83
N PHE A 12 5.63 16.09 16.67
CA PHE A 12 5.23 14.71 16.39
C PHE A 12 4.30 14.72 15.17
N ASN A 13 4.87 14.76 13.97
CA ASN A 13 4.14 14.49 12.73
C ASN A 13 3.86 12.99 12.62
N PHE A 14 3.01 12.45 13.49
CA PHE A 14 2.44 11.10 13.34
C PHE A 14 1.06 11.21 12.68
N LEU A 15 1.05 11.46 11.36
CA LEU A 15 -0.17 11.29 10.55
C LEU A 15 0.00 10.27 9.40
N PRO A 16 0.32 9.01 9.70
CA PRO A 16 -0.04 7.88 8.84
C PRO A 16 -1.06 6.90 9.48
N ALA A 17 -1.45 7.11 10.75
CA ALA A 17 -2.35 6.20 11.47
C ALA A 17 -3.81 6.23 11.01
N GLN A 18 -4.27 7.32 10.38
CA GLN A 18 -5.69 7.48 10.03
C GLN A 18 -6.17 6.57 8.89
N GLN A 19 -5.33 6.34 7.86
CA GLN A 19 -5.73 5.52 6.70
C GLN A 19 -5.88 4.04 7.07
N ASN A 20 -5.02 3.52 7.95
CA ASN A 20 -5.15 2.18 8.51
C ASN A 20 -6.50 2.02 9.23
N ILE A 21 -6.89 3.00 10.06
CA ILE A 21 -8.13 2.96 10.83
C ILE A 21 -9.36 2.88 9.92
N GLU A 22 -9.35 3.53 8.75
CA GLU A 22 -10.49 3.46 7.81
C GLU A 22 -10.61 2.08 7.15
N TYR A 23 -9.51 1.53 6.63
CA TYR A 23 -9.54 0.21 5.99
C TYR A 23 -9.87 -0.89 6.97
N ASP A 24 -9.31 -0.81 8.18
CA ASP A 24 -9.61 -1.76 9.25
C ASP A 24 -11.09 -1.69 9.66
N LYS A 25 -11.71 -0.51 9.69
CA LYS A 25 -13.15 -0.35 9.94
C LYS A 25 -14.01 -0.96 8.84
N ILE A 26 -13.68 -0.73 7.57
CA ILE A 26 -14.41 -1.30 6.44
C ILE A 26 -14.36 -2.82 6.49
N LEU A 27 -13.19 -3.39 6.80
CA LEU A 27 -13.00 -4.84 6.92
C LEU A 27 -13.44 -5.41 8.27
N LYS A 28 -13.78 -4.58 9.27
CA LYS A 28 -14.15 -4.97 10.64
C LYS A 28 -13.05 -5.76 11.36
N ILE A 29 -11.82 -5.25 11.26
CA ILE A 29 -10.59 -5.86 11.77
C ILE A 29 -9.79 -4.95 12.72
N GLU A 30 -10.41 -3.91 13.27
CA GLU A 30 -9.77 -2.89 14.10
C GLU A 30 -9.04 -3.46 15.32
N ASN A 31 -9.48 -4.63 15.81
CA ASN A 31 -8.89 -5.34 16.93
C ASN A 31 -7.78 -6.31 16.53
N LEU A 32 -7.42 -6.42 15.24
CA LEU A 32 -6.34 -7.29 14.79
C LEU A 32 -4.98 -6.70 15.16
N LYS A 33 -4.31 -7.39 16.08
CA LYS A 33 -2.93 -7.07 16.44
C LYS A 33 -1.99 -7.16 15.24
N PHE A 34 -1.08 -6.19 15.14
CA PHE A 34 0.06 -6.23 14.24
C PHE A 34 1.23 -6.99 14.91
N HIS A 35 1.67 -8.09 14.30
CA HIS A 35 2.71 -8.98 14.80
C HIS A 35 4.11 -8.46 14.47
N GLU A 36 5.13 -8.98 15.17
CA GLU A 36 6.53 -8.54 14.99
C GLU A 36 7.09 -8.86 13.60
N LYS A 37 6.63 -9.95 12.96
CA LYS A 37 6.90 -10.26 11.56
C LYS A 37 5.57 -10.34 10.85
N GLU A 38 5.18 -9.25 10.19
CA GLU A 38 3.92 -9.18 9.47
C GLU A 38 4.03 -8.24 8.28
N ILE A 39 3.39 -8.61 7.19
CA ILE A 39 3.06 -7.73 6.08
C ILE A 39 1.55 -7.74 5.86
N ARG A 40 0.99 -6.54 5.72
CA ARG A 40 -0.39 -6.28 5.31
C ARG A 40 -0.36 -5.48 4.02
N VAL A 41 -1.03 -5.99 3.00
CA VAL A 41 -1.20 -5.30 1.71
C VAL A 41 -2.69 -5.13 1.48
N TYR A 42 -3.16 -3.90 1.52
CA TYR A 42 -4.54 -3.54 1.23
C TYR A 42 -4.63 -3.14 -0.24
N LYS A 43 -5.62 -3.67 -0.97
CA LYS A 43 -5.97 -3.29 -2.34
C LYS A 43 -7.35 -2.65 -2.33
N LYS A 44 -7.43 -1.36 -2.69
CA LYS A 44 -8.71 -0.62 -2.83
C LYS A 44 -8.91 -0.24 -4.29
N TYR A 45 -10.10 -0.54 -4.78
CA TYR A 45 -10.53 -0.20 -6.13
C TYR A 45 -11.11 1.24 -6.15
N GLY A 46 -10.78 2.03 -7.16
CA GLY A 46 -11.09 3.45 -7.21
C GLY A 46 -12.59 3.76 -7.36
N THR A 47 -13.30 2.96 -8.15
CA THR A 47 -14.73 3.16 -8.45
C THR A 47 -15.67 2.24 -7.69
N SER A 48 -15.15 1.23 -6.98
CA SER A 48 -15.95 0.27 -6.24
C SER A 48 -15.74 0.40 -4.73
N THR A 49 -16.69 -0.09 -3.95
CA THR A 49 -16.53 -0.26 -2.50
C THR A 49 -15.66 -1.46 -2.14
N GLY A 50 -15.06 -2.11 -3.15
CA GLY A 50 -14.16 -3.24 -3.01
C GLY A 50 -12.92 -2.87 -2.21
N LEU A 51 -12.69 -3.61 -1.14
CA LEU A 51 -11.46 -3.59 -0.35
C LEU A 51 -11.03 -5.02 -0.07
N GLU A 52 -9.77 -5.28 -0.35
CA GLU A 52 -9.10 -6.54 -0.02
C GLU A 52 -7.89 -6.27 0.88
N LEU A 53 -7.59 -7.20 1.78
CA LEU A 53 -6.38 -7.23 2.58
C LEU A 53 -5.75 -8.62 2.44
N PHE A 54 -4.53 -8.66 1.93
CA PHE A 54 -3.62 -9.78 2.09
C PHE A 54 -2.80 -9.58 3.36
N ARG A 55 -2.80 -10.60 4.22
CA ARG A 55 -2.12 -10.57 5.51
C ARG A 55 -1.24 -11.80 5.65
N PHE A 56 0.05 -11.59 5.88
CA PHE A 56 1.03 -12.67 6.08
C PHE A 56 1.86 -12.38 7.33
N TYR A 57 1.90 -13.33 8.27
CA TYR A 57 2.51 -13.08 9.59
C TYR A 57 2.98 -14.35 10.29
N GLU A 58 3.93 -14.17 11.20
CA GLU A 58 4.32 -15.16 12.19
C GLU A 58 3.57 -14.91 13.50
N ASP A 59 2.89 -15.93 14.03
CA ASP A 59 2.22 -15.82 15.31
C ASP A 59 3.18 -15.98 16.51
N LYS A 60 2.67 -15.77 17.73
CA LYS A 60 3.48 -15.87 18.96
C LYS A 60 4.05 -17.27 19.23
N LYS A 61 3.56 -18.30 18.52
CA LYS A 61 4.01 -19.68 18.63
C LYS A 61 4.90 -20.05 17.43
N GLU A 62 5.44 -19.05 16.72
CA GLU A 62 6.33 -19.22 15.57
C GLU A 62 5.67 -19.95 14.39
N ASN A 63 4.33 -19.89 14.30
CA ASN A 63 3.61 -20.45 13.15
C ASN A 63 3.28 -19.35 12.15
N TRP A 64 3.72 -19.56 10.92
CA TRP A 64 3.39 -18.68 9.81
C TRP A 64 1.95 -18.88 9.32
N LYS A 65 1.29 -17.77 8.98
CA LYS A 65 -0.09 -17.74 8.49
C LYS A 65 -0.23 -16.75 7.35
N ALA A 66 -1.02 -17.14 6.38
CA ALA A 66 -1.46 -16.29 5.28
C ALA A 66 -2.99 -16.24 5.29
N GLU A 67 -3.57 -15.04 5.21
CA GLU A 67 -5.01 -14.79 5.28
C GLU A 67 -5.39 -13.71 4.27
N VAL A 68 -6.57 -13.84 3.67
CA VAL A 68 -7.18 -12.76 2.89
C VAL A 68 -8.50 -12.34 3.53
N TYR A 69 -8.72 -11.04 3.57
CA TYR A 69 -9.99 -10.43 3.93
C TYR A 69 -10.50 -9.65 2.73
N ASN A 70 -11.77 -9.80 2.37
CA ASN A 70 -12.35 -9.07 1.25
C ASN A 70 -13.80 -8.67 1.50
N THR A 71 -14.18 -7.50 1.01
CA THR A 71 -15.57 -7.05 1.01
C THR A 71 -16.39 -7.81 -0.04
N VAL A 72 -17.56 -8.31 0.36
CA VAL A 72 -18.52 -8.98 -0.53
C VAL A 72 -19.88 -8.29 -0.37
N ALA A 73 -20.42 -7.79 -1.48
CA ALA A 73 -21.80 -7.29 -1.52
C ALA A 73 -22.76 -8.48 -1.59
N ARG A 74 -23.75 -8.51 -0.69
CA ARG A 74 -24.86 -9.48 -0.74
C ARG A 74 -26.18 -8.77 -0.49
N THR A 75 -27.16 -9.06 -1.33
CA THR A 75 -28.54 -8.64 -1.14
C THR A 75 -29.17 -9.45 -0.02
N ASN A 76 -29.82 -8.80 0.94
CA ASN A 76 -30.57 -9.48 1.99
C ASN A 76 -32.00 -9.82 1.51
N ASN A 77 -32.78 -10.52 2.34
CA ASN A 77 -34.17 -10.88 2.02
C ASN A 77 -35.14 -9.68 1.89
N LYS A 78 -34.65 -8.44 2.03
CA LYS A 78 -35.39 -7.18 1.91
C LYS A 78 -34.91 -6.32 0.74
N ASP A 79 -34.16 -6.91 -0.20
CA ASP A 79 -33.56 -6.23 -1.36
C ASP A 79 -32.55 -5.11 -1.02
N GLU A 80 -32.04 -5.06 0.21
CA GLU A 80 -30.99 -4.12 0.59
C GLU A 80 -29.61 -4.76 0.35
N VAL A 81 -28.73 -4.03 -0.34
CA VAL A 81 -27.33 -4.43 -0.54
C VAL A 81 -26.54 -4.17 0.74
N LYS A 82 -26.02 -5.23 1.36
CA LYS A 82 -25.15 -5.13 2.54
C LYS A 82 -23.74 -5.61 2.21
N ILE A 83 -22.74 -4.88 2.70
CA ILE A 83 -21.33 -5.23 2.57
C ILE A 83 -20.90 -6.09 3.78
N TRP A 84 -20.33 -7.25 3.48
CA TRP A 84 -19.81 -8.20 4.45
C TRP A 84 -18.30 -8.40 4.25
N THR A 85 -17.58 -8.69 5.33
CA THR A 85 -16.19 -9.13 5.24
C THR A 85 -16.14 -10.65 5.19
N ARG A 86 -15.51 -11.20 4.16
CA ARG A 86 -15.12 -12.60 4.11
C ARG A 86 -13.67 -12.72 4.53
N LYS A 87 -13.37 -13.66 5.42
CA LYS A 87 -12.00 -14.07 5.77
C LYS A 87 -11.74 -15.47 5.21
N SER A 88 -10.62 -15.67 4.53
CA SER A 88 -10.18 -16.98 4.06
C SER A 88 -8.72 -17.22 4.46
N LYS A 89 -8.37 -18.46 4.81
CA LYS A 89 -6.97 -18.87 4.97
C LYS A 89 -6.37 -19.11 3.60
N LEU A 90 -5.12 -18.74 3.43
CA LEU A 90 -4.35 -18.97 2.22
C LEU A 90 -3.26 -20.01 2.51
N ASN A 91 -2.97 -20.82 1.51
CA ASN A 91 -1.88 -21.79 1.54
C ASN A 91 -0.96 -21.52 0.33
N SER A 92 0.30 -21.87 0.44
CA SER A 92 1.24 -21.94 -0.69
C SER A 92 1.96 -23.29 -0.63
N LEU A 93 2.43 -23.75 -1.79
CA LEU A 93 3.30 -24.93 -1.89
C LEU A 93 4.71 -24.65 -1.38
N LYS A 94 5.12 -23.38 -1.31
CA LYS A 94 6.42 -22.97 -0.76
C LYS A 94 6.39 -22.92 0.76
N ASN A 95 7.57 -23.13 1.33
CA ASN A 95 7.80 -22.89 2.75
C ASN A 95 7.57 -21.41 3.10
N PHE A 96 6.82 -21.15 4.18
CA PHE A 96 6.43 -19.79 4.55
C PHE A 96 7.59 -18.93 5.09
N GLU A 97 8.60 -19.51 5.74
CA GLU A 97 9.81 -18.76 6.12
C GLU A 97 10.58 -18.31 4.87
N MET A 98 10.67 -19.18 3.86
CA MET A 98 11.25 -18.80 2.58
C MET A 98 10.46 -17.68 1.90
N LEU A 99 9.12 -17.75 1.90
CA LEU A 99 8.27 -16.68 1.38
C LEU A 99 8.48 -15.36 2.14
N TRP A 100 8.65 -15.42 3.46
CA TRP A 100 8.96 -14.23 4.26
C TRP A 100 10.25 -13.56 3.81
N LEU A 101 11.32 -14.34 3.58
CA LEU A 101 12.58 -13.80 3.07
C LEU A 101 12.40 -13.20 1.67
N GLN A 102 11.67 -13.89 0.77
CA GLN A 102 11.35 -13.36 -0.56
C GLN A 102 10.57 -12.05 -0.51
N PHE A 103 9.66 -11.86 0.45
CA PHE A 103 9.00 -10.57 0.66
C PHE A 103 10.00 -9.47 1.07
N LEU A 104 10.98 -9.78 1.90
CA LEU A 104 12.01 -8.82 2.32
C LEU A 104 12.96 -8.46 1.18
N ASP A 105 13.26 -9.41 0.29
CA ASP A 105 14.13 -9.21 -0.87
C ASP A 105 13.55 -8.20 -1.88
N THR A 106 12.23 -7.97 -1.87
CA THR A 106 11.57 -6.92 -2.67
C THR A 106 11.84 -5.49 -2.16
N ASN A 107 12.69 -5.32 -1.13
CA ASN A 107 13.00 -4.03 -0.50
C ASN A 107 11.80 -3.29 0.10
N ILE A 108 10.67 -3.98 0.33
CA ILE A 108 9.41 -3.36 0.75
C ILE A 108 9.51 -2.57 2.07
N ILE A 109 10.38 -3.00 2.97
CA ILE A 109 10.63 -2.33 4.25
C ILE A 109 11.38 -1.00 4.09
N HIS A 110 11.95 -0.74 2.93
CA HIS A 110 12.72 0.46 2.61
C HIS A 110 12.04 1.35 1.56
N LEU A 111 10.92 0.90 0.97
CA LEU A 111 10.24 1.68 -0.05
C LEU A 111 9.75 3.02 0.51
N PRO A 112 10.04 4.12 -0.20
CA PRO A 112 9.64 5.44 0.24
C PRO A 112 8.13 5.66 0.03
N LYS A 113 7.58 6.68 0.68
CA LYS A 113 6.24 7.19 0.35
C LYS A 113 6.24 7.77 -1.07
N TRP A 114 5.05 7.80 -1.70
CA TRP A 114 4.86 8.25 -3.08
C TRP A 114 5.49 9.61 -3.38
N GLU A 115 5.32 10.57 -2.47
CA GLU A 115 5.76 11.95 -2.63
C GLU A 115 7.28 12.08 -2.78
N ALA A 116 8.04 11.14 -2.20
CA ALA A 116 9.50 11.20 -2.22
C ALA A 116 10.11 10.79 -3.57
N PHE A 117 9.38 10.04 -4.42
CA PHE A 117 9.84 9.64 -5.74
C PHE A 117 8.92 10.12 -6.88
N GLU A 118 7.86 10.88 -6.58
CA GLU A 118 6.92 11.40 -7.57
C GLU A 118 7.62 12.21 -8.69
N TYR A 119 8.76 12.84 -8.40
CA TYR A 119 9.56 13.55 -9.39
C TYR A 119 10.05 12.65 -10.54
N LYS A 120 10.23 11.34 -10.28
CA LYS A 120 10.59 10.33 -11.29
C LYS A 120 9.41 9.99 -12.22
N LEU A 121 8.18 10.33 -11.81
CA LEU A 121 6.92 10.03 -12.50
C LEU A 121 6.40 11.19 -13.35
N LYS A 122 7.30 12.13 -13.69
CA LYS A 122 7.01 13.31 -14.51
C LYS A 122 7.88 13.25 -15.75
N LYS A 123 7.28 13.48 -16.92
CA LYS A 123 8.04 13.73 -18.13
C LYS A 123 8.28 15.22 -18.24
N ILE A 124 9.53 15.64 -18.04
CA ILE A 124 9.98 17.00 -18.34
C ILE A 124 10.04 17.11 -19.86
N ASN A 125 9.15 17.91 -20.45
CA ASN A 125 9.04 17.99 -21.91
C ASN A 125 10.24 18.73 -22.54
N LYS A 126 11.08 19.39 -21.73
CA LYS A 126 12.25 20.22 -22.13
C LYS A 126 11.93 21.23 -23.24
N THR A 127 10.66 21.53 -23.42
CA THR A 127 10.16 22.61 -24.25
C THR A 127 10.02 23.84 -23.38
N TYR A 128 10.66 24.93 -23.78
CA TYR A 128 10.65 26.19 -23.07
C TYR A 128 9.72 27.17 -23.79
N GLN A 129 8.83 27.82 -23.04
CA GLN A 129 7.87 28.81 -23.55
C GLN A 129 8.07 30.12 -22.78
N ILE A 130 7.84 31.24 -23.46
CA ILE A 130 7.88 32.57 -22.83
C ILE A 130 6.44 33.03 -22.66
N GLU A 131 6.01 33.24 -21.42
CA GLU A 131 4.72 33.86 -21.07
C GLU A 131 5.00 35.00 -20.10
N ASP A 132 4.42 36.19 -20.34
CA ASP A 132 4.59 37.40 -19.52
C ASP A 132 6.05 37.79 -19.18
N GLY A 133 7.00 37.45 -20.07
CA GLY A 133 8.43 37.74 -19.90
C GLY A 133 9.19 36.72 -19.03
N GLU A 134 8.51 35.68 -18.52
CA GLU A 134 9.12 34.57 -17.79
C GLU A 134 9.27 33.32 -18.68
N ILE A 135 10.33 32.55 -18.45
CA ILE A 135 10.59 31.30 -19.17
C ILE A 135 10.04 30.13 -18.36
N TYR A 136 9.05 29.42 -18.93
CA TYR A 136 8.45 28.24 -18.33
C TYR A 136 8.86 26.96 -19.05
N SER A 137 8.97 25.85 -18.31
CA SER A 137 9.13 24.52 -18.88
C SER A 137 7.88 23.68 -18.63
N SER A 138 7.36 23.02 -19.67
CA SER A 138 6.19 22.15 -19.52
C SER A 138 6.57 20.78 -18.94
N THR A 139 5.78 20.31 -17.98
CA THR A 139 5.83 18.92 -17.47
C THR A 139 4.53 18.21 -17.76
N SER A 140 4.59 16.97 -18.23
CA SER A 140 3.42 16.10 -18.34
C SER A 140 3.46 14.99 -17.29
N ARG A 141 2.28 14.62 -16.78
CA ARG A 141 2.09 13.52 -15.82
C ARG A 141 1.00 12.59 -16.33
N LEU A 142 1.08 11.32 -15.92
CA LEU A 142 0.01 10.36 -16.17
C LEU A 142 -1.22 10.77 -15.35
N SER A 143 -2.40 10.70 -15.96
CA SER A 143 -3.68 10.83 -15.28
C SER A 143 -4.40 9.49 -15.38
N VAL A 144 -4.63 8.82 -14.24
CA VAL A 144 -5.36 7.55 -14.17
C VAL A 144 -6.69 7.80 -13.46
N LEU A 145 -7.78 7.73 -14.23
CA LEU A 145 -9.15 7.99 -13.79
C LEU A 145 -9.71 6.83 -12.95
N ASP A 146 -9.62 5.61 -13.49
CA ASP A 146 -10.06 4.39 -12.83
C ASP A 146 -8.85 3.56 -12.47
N GLY A 147 -8.68 3.28 -11.18
CA GLY A 147 -7.43 2.75 -10.68
C GLY A 147 -7.52 1.90 -9.43
N GLN A 148 -6.39 1.29 -9.09
CA GLN A 148 -6.21 0.52 -7.87
C GLN A 148 -5.16 1.22 -6.99
N SER A 149 -5.50 1.38 -5.72
CA SER A 149 -4.57 1.89 -4.71
C SER A 149 -4.15 0.76 -3.80
N PHE A 150 -2.88 0.80 -3.39
CA PHE A 150 -2.31 -0.16 -2.47
C PHE A 150 -1.73 0.53 -1.26
N TYR A 151 -2.24 0.18 -0.08
CA TYR A 151 -1.66 0.58 1.19
C TYR A 151 -0.92 -0.61 1.78
N VAL A 152 0.35 -0.41 2.14
CA VAL A 152 1.20 -1.47 2.69
C VAL A 152 1.65 -1.09 4.08
N GLN A 153 1.66 -2.10 4.94
CA GLN A 153 2.31 -2.06 6.25
C GLN A 153 3.19 -3.28 6.37
N ILE A 154 4.44 -3.08 6.79
CA ILE A 154 5.35 -4.19 7.08
C ILE A 154 6.08 -3.93 8.40
N LYS A 155 6.26 -5.01 9.17
CA LYS A 155 7.07 -5.04 10.38
C LYS A 155 8.02 -6.23 10.36
N ARG A 156 9.28 -5.97 10.73
CA ARG A 156 10.34 -6.95 10.97
C ARG A 156 11.05 -6.59 12.27
N GLY A 157 10.50 -7.06 13.38
CA GLY A 157 10.91 -6.69 14.73
C GLY A 157 10.78 -5.19 14.94
N LYS A 158 11.89 -4.51 15.22
CA LYS A 158 11.90 -3.05 15.44
C LYS A 158 11.82 -2.22 14.16
N ALA A 159 12.07 -2.82 12.99
CA ALA A 159 11.98 -2.13 11.71
C ALA A 159 10.53 -2.21 11.20
N GLU A 160 9.96 -1.07 10.82
CA GLU A 160 8.62 -0.98 10.25
C GLU A 160 8.58 0.02 9.10
N ASN A 161 7.65 -0.19 8.17
CA ASN A 161 7.38 0.76 7.09
C ASN A 161 5.89 0.76 6.75
N GLN A 162 5.41 1.90 6.26
CA GLN A 162 4.07 2.05 5.74
C GLN A 162 4.00 3.12 4.65
N PHE A 163 3.30 2.82 3.58
CA PHE A 163 3.15 3.72 2.43
C PHE A 163 1.91 3.36 1.62
N ASN A 164 1.50 4.27 0.73
CA ASN A 164 0.37 4.10 -0.16
C ASN A 164 0.78 4.43 -1.59
N TYR A 165 0.58 3.51 -2.53
CA TYR A 165 0.88 3.70 -3.96
C TYR A 165 -0.42 3.68 -4.78
N TYR A 166 -0.61 4.66 -5.65
CA TYR A 166 -1.77 4.78 -6.51
C TYR A 166 -1.41 4.37 -7.95
N ASN A 167 -2.08 3.33 -8.46
CA ASN A 167 -1.84 2.76 -9.79
C ASN A 167 -0.38 2.42 -10.11
N PRO A 168 0.36 1.76 -9.20
CA PRO A 168 1.79 1.51 -9.39
C PRO A 168 2.08 0.75 -10.69
N GLU A 169 1.22 -0.18 -11.11
CA GLU A 169 1.39 -0.92 -12.37
C GLU A 169 1.23 -0.03 -13.60
N SER A 170 0.20 0.83 -13.66
CA SER A 170 0.02 1.79 -14.78
C SER A 170 1.15 2.81 -14.86
N TYR A 171 1.66 3.26 -13.70
CA TYR A 171 2.83 4.13 -13.67
C TYR A 171 4.09 3.39 -14.15
N LEU A 172 4.26 2.11 -13.82
CA LEU A 172 5.41 1.33 -14.24
C LEU A 172 5.42 1.10 -15.77
N GLU A 173 4.26 0.88 -16.39
CA GLU A 173 4.15 0.81 -17.86
C GLU A 173 4.68 2.08 -18.53
N LYS A 174 4.46 3.24 -17.92
CA LYS A 174 4.93 4.53 -18.45
C LYS A 174 6.37 4.86 -18.05
N TYR A 175 6.79 4.42 -16.87
CA TYR A 175 8.07 4.72 -16.26
C TYR A 175 8.77 3.41 -15.82
N PRO A 176 9.23 2.58 -16.77
CA PRO A 176 9.66 1.20 -16.49
C PRO A 176 10.94 1.08 -15.68
N ASN A 177 11.69 2.18 -15.53
CA ASN A 177 12.98 2.21 -14.84
C ASN A 177 12.88 2.82 -13.42
N VAL A 178 11.67 2.94 -12.87
CA VAL A 178 11.48 3.47 -11.51
C VAL A 178 11.57 2.32 -10.53
N ASP A 179 12.69 2.23 -9.82
CA ASP A 179 13.03 1.14 -8.91
C ASP A 179 11.95 0.88 -7.84
N GLU A 180 11.31 1.94 -7.33
CA GLU A 180 10.22 1.83 -6.35
C GLU A 180 9.02 1.06 -6.91
N LEU A 181 8.68 1.30 -8.18
CA LEU A 181 7.57 0.65 -8.85
C LEU A 181 7.91 -0.80 -9.25
N LEU A 182 9.17 -1.05 -9.65
CA LEU A 182 9.68 -2.39 -9.93
C LEU A 182 9.65 -3.27 -8.68
N SER A 183 10.23 -2.77 -7.59
CA SER A 183 10.22 -3.43 -6.28
C SER A 183 8.80 -3.74 -5.80
N PHE A 184 7.88 -2.78 -5.97
CA PHE A 184 6.47 -2.99 -5.62
C PHE A 184 5.79 -4.03 -6.52
N LYS A 185 6.11 -4.05 -7.81
CA LYS A 185 5.61 -5.07 -8.74
C LYS A 185 6.07 -6.47 -8.33
N GLU A 186 7.34 -6.63 -7.95
CA GLU A 186 7.87 -7.92 -7.49
C GLU A 186 7.09 -8.46 -6.29
N LEU A 187 6.74 -7.59 -5.33
CA LEU A 187 5.88 -7.96 -4.21
C LEU A 187 4.51 -8.45 -4.69
N LEU A 188 3.84 -7.68 -5.55
CA LEU A 188 2.51 -8.05 -6.06
C LEU A 188 2.53 -9.37 -6.83
N ASP A 189 3.54 -9.56 -7.68
CA ASP A 189 3.71 -10.80 -8.44
C ASP A 189 3.94 -12.00 -7.53
N LEU A 190 4.73 -11.85 -6.46
CA LEU A 190 4.94 -12.90 -5.48
C LEU A 190 3.64 -13.27 -4.76
N ILE A 191 2.88 -12.27 -4.30
CA ILE A 191 1.57 -12.49 -3.66
C ILE A 191 0.61 -13.24 -4.60
N ARG A 192 0.48 -12.76 -5.84
CA ARG A 192 -0.40 -13.36 -6.86
C ARG A 192 0.02 -14.79 -7.20
N THR A 193 1.32 -15.00 -7.41
CA THR A 193 1.85 -16.30 -7.82
C THR A 193 1.62 -17.36 -6.76
N GLU A 194 1.91 -17.01 -5.50
CA GLU A 194 1.95 -17.97 -4.39
C GLU A 194 0.58 -18.18 -3.74
N PHE A 195 -0.25 -17.14 -3.71
CA PHE A 195 -1.50 -17.17 -2.95
C PHE A 195 -2.76 -17.01 -3.80
N LYS A 196 -2.62 -16.70 -5.10
CA LYS A 196 -3.75 -16.53 -6.04
C LYS A 196 -4.77 -15.48 -5.56
N VAL A 197 -4.25 -14.36 -5.04
CA VAL A 197 -5.03 -13.19 -4.65
C VAL A 197 -4.56 -11.96 -5.43
N PHE A 198 -5.38 -10.91 -5.48
CA PHE A 198 -5.14 -9.72 -6.30
C PHE A 198 -4.97 -9.99 -7.80
N GLU A 199 -5.71 -10.98 -8.34
CA GLU A 199 -5.69 -11.26 -9.78
C GLU A 199 -5.95 -9.97 -10.58
N LYS A 200 -5.34 -9.91 -11.76
CA LYS A 200 -5.56 -8.81 -12.71
C LYS A 200 -6.91 -9.07 -13.37
N ASP A 201 -7.76 -8.04 -13.35
CA ASP A 201 -9.02 -8.04 -14.09
C ASP A 201 -8.76 -8.11 -15.60
#